data_AF-A0AAV1B9B6-F1
#
_entry.id   AF-A0AAV1B9B6-F1
#
_cell.length_a   1.000
_cell.length_b   1.000
_cell.length_c   1.000
_cell.angle_alpha   90.00
_cell.angle_beta   90.00
_cell.angle_gamma   90.00
#
_symmetry.space_group_name_H-M   'P 1'
#
loop_
_entity.id
_entity.type
_entity.pdbx_description
1 polymer ?
#
loop_
_entity_poly.entity_id
_entity_poly.type
_entity_poly.pdbx_seq_one_letter_code
_entity_poly.pdbx_strand_id
1 'polypeptide(L)'
;MDILIVKAQKIEEIGRAGRDGRLSYCHLFYDDEIYFKLRILMYSEGVDEYAVNKFLSEVFPADKSSCGKICSLIKESASRRFDMKEEVILTVLTRLELGDVQYLHLLPQTNVTCVLNFYKTPVVSLAQKVSAIAVILKRGRYTKIDFKVVMEAAKEELKKFIGKDIL
;
A
#
# COMPACT_ATOMS: atom_id res chain seq x y z
N MET A 1 -14.08 36.20 -13.19
CA MET A 1 -14.48 35.73 -11.83
C MET A 1 -13.51 34.64 -11.47
N ASP A 2 -12.41 35.02 -10.83
CA ASP A 2 -11.39 34.06 -10.42
C ASP A 2 -11.87 33.40 -9.13
N ILE A 3 -12.33 32.15 -9.26
CA ILE A 3 -12.66 31.30 -8.13
C ILE A 3 -11.33 30.95 -7.47
N LEU A 4 -10.96 31.70 -6.43
CA LEU A 4 -9.88 31.33 -5.55
C LEU A 4 -10.37 30.13 -4.74
N ILE A 5 -10.02 28.91 -5.18
CA ILE A 5 -10.16 27.73 -4.34
C ILE A 5 -9.19 27.94 -3.18
N VAL A 6 -9.70 28.46 -2.07
CA VAL A 6 -8.95 28.54 -0.82
C VAL A 6 -8.74 27.09 -0.38
N LYS A 7 -7.53 26.55 -0.58
CA LYS A 7 -7.13 25.33 0.12
C LYS A 7 -7.38 25.57 1.62
N ALA A 8 -8.12 24.65 2.26
CA ALA A 8 -8.50 24.72 3.68
C ALA A 8 -7.30 24.98 4.62
N GLN A 9 -6.08 24.65 4.19
CA GLN A 9 -4.83 24.96 4.90
C GLN A 9 -4.74 26.44 5.33
N LYS A 10 -5.17 27.38 4.47
CA LYS A 10 -5.05 28.81 4.80
C LYS A 10 -6.08 29.28 5.83
N ILE A 11 -7.24 28.60 5.89
CA ILE A 11 -8.29 28.89 6.87
C ILE A 11 -7.88 28.36 8.25
N GLU A 12 -7.21 27.21 8.33
CA GLU A 12 -6.68 26.71 9.61
C GLU A 12 -5.62 27.66 10.19
N GLU A 13 -4.73 28.18 9.34
CA GLU A 13 -3.67 29.12 9.77
C GLU A 13 -4.26 30.46 10.22
N ILE A 14 -5.20 31.03 9.45
CA ILE A 14 -5.89 32.28 9.79
C ILE A 14 -6.80 32.10 11.03
N GLY A 15 -7.47 30.96 11.13
CA GLY A 15 -8.39 30.63 12.23
C GLY A 15 -7.71 30.36 13.58
N ARG A 16 -6.37 30.36 13.64
CA ARG A 16 -5.62 30.37 14.90
C ARG A 16 -5.53 31.78 15.52
N ALA A 17 -5.66 32.84 14.72
CA ALA A 17 -5.66 34.21 15.21
C ALA A 17 -7.05 34.62 15.76
N GLY A 18 -7.09 35.57 16.70
CA GLY A 18 -8.35 36.17 17.18
C GLY A 18 -9.21 35.30 18.10
N ARG A 19 -8.64 34.25 18.73
CA ARG A 19 -9.35 33.39 19.70
C ARG A 19 -9.79 34.10 20.98
N ASP A 20 -9.27 35.30 21.22
CA ASP A 20 -9.57 36.15 22.36
C ASP A 20 -10.75 37.12 22.12
N GLY A 21 -11.42 37.02 20.96
CA GLY A 21 -12.55 37.88 20.60
C GLY A 21 -12.16 39.31 20.23
N ARG A 22 -10.85 39.60 20.15
CA ARG A 22 -10.33 40.89 19.70
C ARG A 22 -10.08 40.87 18.21
N LEU A 23 -10.05 42.05 17.62
CA LEU A 23 -9.89 42.22 16.18
C LEU A 23 -8.46 41.81 15.77
N SER A 24 -8.34 40.88 14.82
CA SER A 24 -7.07 40.39 14.29
C SER A 24 -6.99 40.62 12.78
N TYR A 25 -5.84 41.09 12.30
CA TYR A 25 -5.60 41.35 10.88
C TYR A 25 -4.68 40.27 10.29
N CYS A 26 -5.05 39.75 9.12
CA CYS A 26 -4.24 38.80 8.37
C CYS A 26 -3.98 39.35 6.97
N HIS A 27 -2.71 39.46 6.60
CA HIS A 27 -2.30 39.90 5.27
C HIS A 27 -1.74 38.72 4.49
N LEU A 28 -2.17 38.60 3.24
CA LEU A 28 -1.62 37.64 2.30
C LEU A 28 -0.75 38.39 1.27
N PHE A 29 0.54 38.09 1.25
CA PHE A 29 1.42 38.46 0.16
C PHE A 29 1.37 37.41 -0.95
N TYR A 30 1.10 37.86 -2.16
CA TYR A 30 0.94 37.01 -3.34
C TYR A 30 1.58 37.69 -4.54
N ASP A 31 2.41 36.95 -5.25
CA ASP A 31 3.07 37.39 -6.48
C ASP A 31 2.82 36.40 -7.62
N ASP A 32 3.15 36.82 -8.84
CA ASP A 32 2.96 36.00 -10.04
C ASP A 32 3.81 34.73 -10.01
N GLU A 33 4.98 34.74 -9.38
CA GLU A 33 5.86 33.57 -9.28
C GLU A 33 5.20 32.45 -8.45
N ILE A 34 4.59 32.81 -7.32
CA ILE A 34 3.80 31.93 -6.47
C ILE A 34 2.59 31.40 -7.23
N TYR A 35 1.91 32.25 -8.02
CA TYR A 35 0.79 31.83 -8.86
C TYR A 35 1.19 30.72 -9.84
N PHE A 36 2.25 30.93 -10.61
CA PHE A 36 2.71 29.95 -11.57
C PHE A 36 3.16 28.65 -10.90
N LYS A 37 3.89 28.74 -9.77
CA LYS A 37 4.31 27.55 -9.00
C LYS A 37 3.12 26.73 -8.51
N LEU A 38 2.11 27.38 -7.93
CA LEU A 38 0.90 26.70 -7.45
C LEU A 38 0.13 26.05 -8.60
N ARG A 39 0.00 26.75 -9.73
CA ARG A 39 -0.66 26.23 -10.93
C ARG A 39 0.07 25.00 -11.47
N ILE A 40 1.40 25.05 -11.62
CA ILE A 40 2.19 23.91 -12.12
C ILE A 40 2.04 22.71 -11.19
N LEU A 41 2.09 22.95 -9.87
CA LEU A 41 1.90 21.89 -8.87
C LEU A 41 0.49 21.27 -8.91
N MET A 42 -0.55 22.03 -9.26
CA MET A 42 -1.88 21.46 -9.48
C MET A 42 -1.90 20.48 -10.66
N TYR A 43 -1.12 20.75 -11.70
CA TYR A 43 -1.06 19.89 -12.89
C TYR A 43 -0.05 18.74 -12.78
N SER A 44 0.92 18.80 -11.85
CA SER A 44 1.90 17.71 -11.65
C SER A 44 1.27 16.42 -11.14
N GLU A 45 0.07 16.51 -10.56
CA GLU A 45 -0.71 15.39 -10.06
C GLU A 45 -1.77 14.90 -11.07
N GLY A 46 -1.81 15.52 -12.25
CA GLY A 46 -2.68 15.08 -13.34
C GLY A 46 -2.26 13.72 -13.85
N VAL A 47 -3.24 12.89 -14.20
CA VAL A 47 -3.03 11.60 -14.85
C VAL A 47 -3.60 11.65 -16.26
N ASP A 48 -2.88 11.08 -17.22
CA ASP A 48 -3.31 11.05 -18.60
C ASP A 48 -4.45 10.05 -18.84
N GLU A 49 -5.29 10.36 -19.83
CA GLU A 49 -6.46 9.53 -20.18
C GLU A 49 -6.05 8.11 -20.62
N TYR A 50 -4.91 7.99 -21.31
CA TYR A 50 -4.43 6.72 -21.82
C TYR A 50 -4.06 5.76 -20.67
N ALA A 51 -3.37 6.26 -19.65
CA ALA A 51 -3.02 5.52 -18.44
C ALA A 51 -4.28 5.04 -17.72
N VAL A 52 -5.29 5.91 -17.57
CA VAL A 52 -6.57 5.54 -16.94
C VAL A 52 -7.26 4.44 -17.75
N ASN A 53 -7.39 4.59 -19.06
CA ASN A 53 -8.03 3.58 -19.92
C ASN A 53 -7.29 2.24 -19.87
N LYS A 54 -5.96 2.28 -19.91
CA LYS A 54 -5.12 1.09 -19.80
C LYS A 54 -5.30 0.41 -18.44
N PHE A 55 -5.35 1.17 -17.35
CA PHE A 55 -5.63 0.65 -16.01
C PHE A 55 -7.02 0.01 -15.92
N LEU A 56 -8.05 0.69 -16.42
CA LEU A 56 -9.42 0.18 -16.40
C LEU A 56 -9.57 -1.11 -17.21
N SER A 57 -8.87 -1.25 -18.34
CA SER A 57 -8.88 -2.49 -19.12
C SER A 57 -8.25 -3.69 -18.39
N GLU A 58 -7.34 -3.45 -17.44
CA GLU A 58 -6.78 -4.49 -16.58
C GLU A 58 -7.72 -4.86 -15.44
N VAL A 59 -8.39 -3.85 -14.84
CA VAL A 59 -9.37 -4.06 -13.76
C VAL A 59 -10.63 -4.77 -14.28
N PHE A 60 -11.07 -4.39 -15.48
CA PHE A 60 -12.25 -4.94 -16.15
C PHE A 60 -11.84 -5.61 -17.48
N PRO A 61 -11.28 -6.83 -17.43
CA PRO A 61 -10.96 -7.58 -18.64
C PRO A 61 -12.23 -7.82 -19.47
N ALA A 62 -12.12 -7.74 -20.79
CA ALA A 62 -13.26 -7.80 -21.73
C ALA A 62 -14.03 -9.14 -21.73
N ASP A 63 -13.57 -10.13 -20.98
CA ASP A 63 -14.21 -11.43 -20.87
C ASP A 63 -15.43 -11.36 -19.93
N LYS A 64 -16.63 -11.56 -20.51
CA LYS A 64 -17.95 -11.47 -19.84
C LYS A 64 -18.11 -12.47 -18.68
N SER A 65 -17.20 -13.45 -18.55
CA SER A 65 -17.22 -14.50 -17.53
C SER A 65 -16.57 -14.12 -16.18
N SER A 66 -16.18 -12.86 -15.99
CA SER A 66 -15.40 -12.40 -14.82
C SER A 66 -16.18 -11.65 -13.75
N CYS A 67 -17.51 -11.52 -13.89
CA CYS A 67 -18.36 -10.89 -12.88
C CYS A 67 -18.22 -11.59 -11.51
N GLY A 68 -17.87 -10.83 -10.47
CA GLY A 68 -17.74 -11.32 -9.09
C GLY A 68 -16.40 -12.00 -8.76
N LYS A 69 -15.37 -11.91 -9.62
CA LYS A 69 -14.04 -12.42 -9.29
C LYS A 69 -13.29 -11.48 -8.36
N ILE A 70 -12.60 -12.05 -7.39
CA ILE A 70 -11.66 -11.31 -6.54
C ILE A 70 -10.35 -11.17 -7.30
N CYS A 71 -9.94 -9.93 -7.54
CA CYS A 71 -8.67 -9.58 -8.17
C CYS A 71 -7.72 -8.99 -7.14
N SER A 72 -6.43 -9.27 -7.26
CA SER A 72 -5.38 -8.64 -6.46
C SER A 72 -4.55 -7.70 -7.33
N LEU A 73 -4.22 -6.54 -6.76
CA LEU A 73 -3.39 -5.53 -7.39
C LEU A 73 -2.28 -5.13 -6.42
N ILE A 74 -1.03 -5.22 -6.87
CA ILE A 74 0.13 -4.78 -6.09
C ILE A 74 0.38 -3.31 -6.41
N LYS A 75 0.27 -2.44 -5.40
CA LYS A 75 0.32 -0.98 -5.60
C LYS A 75 1.62 -0.52 -6.25
N GLU A 76 2.77 -0.95 -5.76
CA GLU A 76 4.08 -0.52 -6.23
C GLU A 76 4.35 -0.98 -7.68
N SER A 77 3.75 -2.13 -8.05
CA SER A 77 3.89 -2.68 -9.39
C SER A 77 2.93 -2.00 -10.36
N ALA A 78 1.68 -1.77 -9.93
CA ALA A 78 0.69 -1.02 -10.71
C ALA A 78 1.15 0.43 -10.94
N SER A 79 1.65 1.10 -9.91
CA SER A 79 2.17 2.46 -10.00
C SER A 79 3.23 2.61 -11.10
N ARG A 80 4.22 1.71 -11.13
CA ARG A 80 5.27 1.72 -12.17
C ARG A 80 4.77 1.36 -13.56
N ARG A 81 3.78 0.46 -13.66
CA ARG A 81 3.26 -0.02 -14.95
C ARG A 81 2.34 0.99 -15.64
N PHE A 82 1.59 1.75 -14.85
CA PHE A 82 0.61 2.71 -15.32
C PHE A 82 1.08 4.16 -15.22
N ASP A 83 2.25 4.40 -14.65
CA ASP A 83 2.79 5.75 -14.38
C ASP A 83 1.81 6.62 -13.56
N MET A 84 1.19 5.99 -12.57
CA MET A 84 0.28 6.65 -11.63
C MET A 84 0.80 6.51 -10.21
N LYS A 85 0.61 7.53 -9.38
CA LYS A 85 0.87 7.40 -7.95
C LYS A 85 -0.12 6.43 -7.31
N GLU A 86 0.29 5.77 -6.23
CA GLU A 86 -0.54 4.78 -5.54
C GLU A 86 -1.86 5.38 -5.03
N GLU A 87 -1.81 6.61 -4.52
CA GLU A 87 -2.99 7.36 -4.10
C GLU A 87 -3.97 7.65 -5.24
N VAL A 88 -3.47 7.86 -6.46
CA VAL A 88 -4.33 8.11 -7.62
C VAL A 88 -5.03 6.82 -8.06
N ILE A 89 -4.30 5.70 -8.11
CA ILE A 89 -4.89 4.38 -8.39
C ILE A 89 -6.00 4.07 -7.38
N LEU A 90 -5.72 4.28 -6.08
CA LEU A 90 -6.70 4.06 -5.03
C LEU A 90 -7.91 4.99 -5.17
N THR A 91 -7.68 6.25 -5.54
CA THR A 91 -8.74 7.23 -5.79
C THR A 91 -9.65 6.78 -6.92
N VAL A 92 -9.10 6.31 -8.05
CA VAL A 92 -9.88 5.78 -9.18
C VAL A 92 -10.74 4.61 -8.74
N LEU A 93 -10.17 3.63 -8.03
CA LEU A 93 -10.91 2.47 -7.53
C LEU A 93 -12.03 2.89 -6.55
N THR A 94 -11.75 3.83 -5.66
CA THR A 94 -12.73 4.32 -4.68
C THR A 94 -13.87 5.06 -5.38
N ARG A 95 -13.59 5.82 -6.45
CA ARG A 95 -14.64 6.46 -7.26
C ARG A 95 -15.52 5.46 -8.00
N LEU A 96 -14.97 4.32 -8.42
CA LEU A 96 -15.73 3.23 -9.03
C LEU A 96 -16.62 2.48 -8.04
N GLU A 97 -16.28 2.52 -6.74
CA GLU A 97 -17.10 1.96 -5.68
C GLU A 97 -18.19 2.92 -5.20
N LEU A 98 -17.85 4.20 -4.99
CA LEU A 98 -18.74 5.21 -4.38
C LEU A 98 -19.57 6.03 -5.39
N GLY A 99 -19.41 5.80 -6.68
CA GLY A 99 -20.17 6.50 -7.72
C GLY A 99 -21.66 6.18 -7.68
N ASP A 100 -22.44 6.86 -8.53
CA ASP A 100 -23.89 6.60 -8.67
C ASP A 100 -24.19 5.13 -9.00
N VAL A 101 -23.25 4.47 -9.67
CA VAL A 101 -23.23 3.04 -9.93
C VAL A 101 -21.99 2.43 -9.30
N GLN A 102 -22.19 1.40 -8.48
CA GLN A 102 -21.10 0.63 -7.89
C GLN A 102 -20.59 -0.41 -8.89
N TYR A 103 -19.41 -0.17 -9.46
CA TYR A 103 -18.78 -1.08 -10.44
C TYR A 103 -17.94 -2.18 -9.78
N LEU A 104 -17.43 -1.94 -8.57
CA LEU A 104 -16.59 -2.87 -7.83
C LEU A 104 -16.77 -2.71 -6.32
N HIS A 105 -16.22 -3.67 -5.56
CA HIS A 105 -16.10 -3.58 -4.11
C HIS A 105 -14.62 -3.66 -3.70
N LEU A 106 -14.13 -2.65 -2.98
CA LEU A 106 -12.75 -2.61 -2.52
C LEU A 106 -12.60 -3.42 -1.24
N LEU A 107 -11.76 -4.46 -1.30
CA LEU A 107 -11.39 -5.23 -0.12
C LEU A 107 -10.29 -4.52 0.69
N PRO A 108 -10.18 -4.81 2.00
CA PRO A 108 -9.12 -4.25 2.84
C PRO A 108 -7.74 -4.50 2.24
N GLN A 109 -6.85 -3.52 2.36
CA GLN A 109 -5.48 -3.65 1.88
C GLN A 109 -4.74 -4.68 2.73
N THR A 110 -4.23 -5.72 2.07
CA THR A 110 -3.49 -6.82 2.72
C THR A 110 -2.07 -6.92 2.19
N ASN A 111 -1.16 -7.40 3.03
CA ASN A 111 0.21 -7.70 2.61
C ASN A 111 0.22 -8.86 1.60
N VAL A 112 0.98 -8.69 0.52
CA VAL A 112 1.10 -9.67 -0.56
C VAL A 112 1.97 -10.87 -0.15
N THR A 113 2.83 -10.68 0.86
CA THR A 113 3.78 -11.69 1.34
C THR A 113 3.38 -12.21 2.72
N CYS A 114 3.24 -13.52 2.84
CA CYS A 114 3.08 -14.21 4.11
C CYS A 114 4.30 -15.12 4.33
N VAL A 115 4.96 -15.00 5.49
CA VAL A 115 6.07 -15.87 5.88
C VAL A 115 5.55 -16.88 6.90
N LEU A 116 5.62 -18.16 6.55
CA LEU A 116 5.19 -19.26 7.40
C LEU A 116 6.42 -19.97 7.99
N ASN A 117 6.59 -19.88 9.31
CA ASN A 117 7.68 -20.53 10.02
C ASN A 117 7.19 -21.83 10.67
N PHE A 118 7.86 -22.94 10.37
CA PHE A 118 7.55 -24.25 10.94
C PHE A 118 8.71 -24.73 11.82
N TYR A 119 8.44 -24.98 13.11
CA TYR A 119 9.50 -25.30 14.08
C TYR A 119 9.63 -26.80 14.39
N LYS A 120 8.53 -27.54 14.48
CA LYS A 120 8.53 -28.94 14.96
C LYS A 120 7.95 -29.95 13.97
N THR A 121 7.08 -29.52 13.05
CA THR A 121 6.36 -30.40 12.14
C THR A 121 6.82 -30.16 10.70
N PRO A 122 7.20 -31.21 9.96
CA PRO A 122 7.59 -31.03 8.56
C PRO A 122 6.39 -30.56 7.74
N VAL A 123 6.61 -29.55 6.90
CA VAL A 123 5.59 -28.88 6.09
C VAL A 123 4.81 -29.87 5.20
N VAL A 124 5.46 -30.96 4.78
CA VAL A 124 4.89 -32.04 3.97
C VAL A 124 3.77 -32.79 4.71
N SER A 125 3.91 -33.04 6.01
CA SER A 125 2.86 -33.68 6.82
C SER A 125 1.70 -32.74 7.11
N LEU A 126 1.97 -31.43 7.20
CA LEU A 126 0.92 -30.42 7.35
C LEU A 126 0.15 -30.17 6.05
N ALA A 127 0.82 -30.30 4.91
CA ALA A 127 0.20 -30.18 3.58
C ALA A 127 -0.89 -31.23 3.34
N GLN A 128 -0.76 -32.44 3.90
CA GLN A 128 -1.79 -33.47 3.82
C GLN A 128 -3.06 -33.11 4.61
N LYS A 129 -2.94 -32.27 5.64
CA LYS A 129 -4.06 -31.87 6.50
C LYS A 129 -4.69 -30.54 6.07
N VAL A 130 -3.91 -29.63 5.48
CA VAL A 130 -4.35 -28.28 5.12
C VAL A 130 -4.10 -28.01 3.65
N SER A 131 -5.19 -27.94 2.87
CA SER A 131 -5.15 -27.69 1.42
C SER A 131 -4.39 -26.41 1.05
N ALA A 132 -4.53 -25.34 1.83
CA ALA A 132 -3.81 -24.08 1.60
C ALA A 132 -2.28 -24.26 1.67
N ILE A 133 -1.76 -25.06 2.61
CA ILE A 133 -0.32 -25.32 2.75
C ILE A 133 0.19 -26.17 1.58
N ALA A 134 -0.63 -27.11 1.09
CA ALA A 134 -0.29 -27.88 -0.10
C ALA A 134 -0.18 -27.01 -1.36
N VAL A 135 -1.08 -26.02 -1.53
CA VAL A 135 -1.02 -25.07 -2.64
C VAL A 135 0.19 -24.13 -2.50
N ILE A 136 0.48 -23.66 -1.29
CA ILE A 136 1.65 -22.81 -1.01
C ILE A 136 2.95 -23.56 -1.27
N LEU A 137 3.06 -24.84 -0.89
CA LEU A 137 4.22 -25.69 -1.21
C LEU A 137 4.48 -25.83 -2.71
N LYS A 138 3.43 -25.85 -3.53
CA LYS A 138 3.54 -25.99 -4.99
C LYS A 138 3.90 -24.67 -5.70
N ARG A 139 3.54 -23.52 -5.13
CA ARG A 139 3.67 -22.20 -5.80
C ARG A 139 4.63 -21.23 -5.11
N GLY A 140 4.99 -21.47 -3.86
CA GLY A 140 5.80 -20.58 -3.04
C GLY A 140 7.31 -20.88 -3.12
N ARG A 141 8.13 -19.89 -2.75
CA ARG A 141 9.56 -20.09 -2.52
C ARG A 141 9.75 -20.69 -1.14
N TYR A 142 10.35 -21.87 -1.08
CA TYR A 142 10.62 -22.59 0.16
C TYR A 142 12.11 -22.63 0.43
N THR A 143 12.52 -22.12 1.59
CA THR A 143 13.87 -22.29 2.12
C THR A 143 13.80 -23.25 3.31
N LYS A 144 14.38 -24.45 3.15
CA LYS A 144 14.57 -25.38 4.26
C LYS A 144 15.75 -24.89 5.09
N ILE A 145 15.47 -24.35 6.26
CA ILE A 145 16.52 -24.06 7.24
C ILE A 145 16.59 -25.26 8.17
N ASP A 146 17.71 -25.99 8.15
CA ASP A 146 17.90 -27.16 8.99
C ASP A 146 18.22 -26.71 10.43
N PHE A 147 17.16 -26.50 11.22
CA PHE A 147 17.25 -26.09 12.63
C PHE A 147 18.09 -27.06 13.47
N LYS A 148 18.31 -28.30 13.03
CA LYS A 148 19.16 -29.26 13.73
C LYS A 148 20.63 -28.81 13.76
N VAL A 149 21.13 -28.23 12.67
CA VAL A 149 22.51 -27.70 12.60
C VAL A 149 22.64 -26.43 13.44
N VAL A 150 21.62 -25.56 13.42
CA VAL A 150 21.61 -24.34 14.23
C VAL A 150 21.52 -24.65 15.73
N MET A 151 20.68 -25.61 16.11
CA MET A 151 20.57 -26.05 17.50
C MET A 151 21.82 -26.77 17.98
N GLU A 152 22.48 -27.58 17.14
CA GLU A 152 23.75 -28.18 17.54
C GLU A 152 24.89 -27.16 17.58
N ALA A 153 24.96 -26.20 16.66
CA ALA A 153 25.91 -25.10 16.75
C ALA A 153 25.68 -24.23 18.00
N ALA A 154 24.42 -23.89 18.32
CA ALA A 154 24.06 -23.17 19.52
C ALA A 154 24.38 -23.97 20.79
N LYS A 155 24.18 -25.29 20.78
CA LYS A 155 24.54 -26.19 21.89
C LYS A 155 26.06 -26.32 22.03
N GLU A 156 26.81 -26.31 20.93
CA GLU A 156 28.27 -26.28 20.89
C GLU A 156 28.80 -24.97 21.52
N GLU A 157 28.20 -23.83 21.19
CA GLU A 157 28.53 -22.53 21.79
C GLU A 157 28.14 -22.46 23.27
N LEU A 158 26.99 -23.01 23.66
CA LEU A 158 26.55 -23.05 25.05
C LEU A 158 27.47 -23.93 25.91
N LYS A 159 27.96 -25.06 25.36
CA LYS A 159 28.99 -25.90 26.00
C LYS A 159 30.30 -25.15 26.20
N LYS A 160 30.72 -24.31 25.25
CA LYS A 160 31.91 -23.44 25.40
C LYS A 160 31.74 -22.38 26.49
N PHE A 161 30.50 -21.91 26.71
CA PHE A 161 30.18 -20.94 27.76
C PHE A 161 30.16 -21.59 29.15
N ILE A 162 29.50 -22.75 29.30
CA ILE A 162 29.39 -23.47 30.58
C ILE A 162 30.74 -24.08 31.01
N GLY A 163 31.59 -24.48 30.06
CA GLY A 163 32.92 -25.02 30.35
C GLY A 163 33.95 -24.01 30.86
N LYS A 164 33.61 -22.73 30.97
CA LYS A 164 34.52 -21.67 31.43
C LYS A 164 34.33 -21.29 32.91
N ASP A 165 33.28 -21.78 33.57
CA ASP A 165 32.95 -21.46 34.98
C ASP A 165 33.24 -22.62 35.97
N ILE A 166 34.10 -23.59 35.62
CA ILE A 166 34.53 -24.66 36.56
C ILE A 166 36.06 -24.80 36.61
N LEU A 167 36.80 -23.69 36.70
CA LEU A 167 38.20 -23.71 37.11
C LEU A 167 38.47 -22.58 38.10
#